data_AF-A0A916RNZ5-F1
#
_entry.id   AF-A0A916RNZ5-F1
#
_cell.length_a   1.000
_cell.length_b   1.000
_cell.length_c   1.000
_cell.angle_alpha   90.00
_cell.angle_beta   90.00
_cell.angle_gamma   90.00
#
_symmetry.space_group_name_H-M   'P 1'
#
loop_
_entity.id
_entity.type
_entity.pdbx_description
1 polymer ?
#
loop_
_entity_poly.entity_id
_entity_poly.type
_entity_poly.pdbx_seq_one_letter_code
_entity_poly.pdbx_strand_id
1 'polypeptide(L)'
;MKKTIITLTTVIALAFPLSTSALSYDVLNGETLLGVSEEYQNYEHTNSNQNGNVSEPYIVKKGDTLYAISKQYDISVDELKAWNNLTSDLILVGQELVVEELSAETNKINAEDTIQPKEVKASSTTNVEGKTLTVVATAYTAECDGCTGITYTGINLLENRNLKVIAVDPTIIPLGSKVYVEGYGEAIAGDIGSAIKGNRIDVHLPTKKEAYEWGVKEVKITIVE
;
A
#
# COMPACT_ATOMS: atom_id res chain seq x y z
N MET A 1 -50.08 -32.84 55.44
CA MET A 1 -50.41 -32.38 54.08
C MET A 1 -49.20 -32.63 53.19
N LYS A 2 -49.17 -33.77 52.48
CA LYS A 2 -49.17 -33.88 51.01
C LYS A 2 -48.33 -32.84 50.24
N LYS A 3 -47.29 -33.38 49.56
CA LYS A 3 -46.86 -33.15 48.16
C LYS A 3 -46.07 -31.84 47.88
N THR A 4 -45.05 -31.76 47.02
CA THR A 4 -44.47 -32.66 46.00
C THR A 4 -43.09 -32.08 45.57
N ILE A 5 -42.15 -32.96 45.21
CA ILE A 5 -40.88 -32.64 44.51
C ILE A 5 -41.16 -32.44 43.02
N ILE A 6 -40.61 -31.40 42.37
CA ILE A 6 -40.31 -31.38 40.93
C ILE A 6 -38.99 -30.63 40.70
N THR A 7 -37.96 -31.35 40.27
CA THR A 7 -36.76 -30.84 39.60
C THR A 7 -37.09 -30.42 38.16
N LEU A 8 -36.49 -29.33 37.66
CA LEU A 8 -36.35 -29.15 36.22
C LEU A 8 -35.02 -28.46 35.87
N THR A 9 -34.18 -29.23 35.20
CA THR A 9 -32.97 -28.87 34.47
C THR A 9 -33.30 -27.86 33.38
N THR A 10 -32.45 -26.87 33.16
CA THR A 10 -32.48 -26.08 31.92
C THR A 10 -31.08 -25.90 31.37
N VAL A 11 -30.86 -26.58 30.25
CA VAL A 11 -29.76 -26.38 29.31
C VAL A 11 -30.15 -25.19 28.44
N ILE A 12 -29.32 -24.14 28.39
CA ILE A 12 -29.44 -23.08 27.38
C ILE A 12 -28.32 -23.31 26.37
N ALA A 13 -28.67 -24.01 25.30
CA ALA A 13 -28.00 -23.92 24.01
C ALA A 13 -28.97 -23.20 23.08
N LEU A 14 -28.64 -21.98 22.66
CA LEU A 14 -29.29 -21.34 21.52
C LEU A 14 -28.22 -20.97 20.50
N ALA A 15 -28.27 -21.73 19.43
CA ALA A 15 -27.54 -21.55 18.19
C ALA A 15 -28.02 -20.28 17.48
N PHE A 16 -27.08 -19.52 16.93
CA PHE A 16 -27.38 -18.49 15.92
C PHE A 16 -27.58 -19.17 14.56
N PRO A 17 -28.68 -18.90 13.84
CA PRO A 17 -28.83 -19.39 12.47
C PRO A 17 -27.97 -18.57 11.51
N LEU A 18 -27.16 -19.26 10.70
CA LEU A 18 -26.65 -18.70 9.43
C LEU A 18 -27.83 -18.56 8.48
N SER A 19 -28.10 -17.34 8.02
CA SER A 19 -29.00 -17.08 6.91
C SER A 19 -28.18 -17.05 5.62
N THR A 20 -28.16 -18.17 4.91
CA THR A 20 -27.85 -18.23 3.47
C THR A 20 -29.15 -17.99 2.70
N SER A 21 -29.16 -16.96 1.85
CA SER A 21 -30.15 -16.85 0.78
C SER A 21 -29.41 -16.85 -0.55
N ALA A 22 -29.47 -17.98 -1.24
CA ALA A 22 -29.19 -18.08 -2.65
C ALA A 22 -30.26 -17.31 -3.43
N LEU A 23 -29.85 -16.60 -4.49
CA LEU A 23 -30.78 -16.15 -5.52
C LEU A 23 -30.57 -16.99 -6.78
N SER A 24 -31.63 -17.70 -7.11
CA SER A 24 -31.94 -18.40 -8.35
C SER A 24 -31.98 -17.42 -9.52
N TYR A 25 -31.50 -17.83 -10.69
CA TYR A 25 -31.70 -17.14 -11.97
C TYR A 25 -32.65 -17.95 -12.84
N ASP A 26 -33.81 -17.37 -13.18
CA ASP A 26 -34.62 -17.83 -14.30
C ASP A 26 -34.19 -17.07 -15.56
N VAL A 27 -33.71 -17.81 -16.55
CA VAL A 27 -33.37 -17.31 -17.89
C VAL A 27 -34.58 -17.47 -18.78
N LEU A 28 -35.16 -16.37 -19.27
CA LEU A 28 -35.97 -16.38 -20.49
C LEU A 28 -35.76 -15.11 -21.33
N ASN A 29 -35.29 -15.39 -22.55
CA ASN A 29 -35.50 -14.68 -23.82
C ASN A 29 -34.56 -13.49 -24.10
N GLY A 30 -33.52 -13.82 -24.85
CA GLY A 30 -32.39 -12.95 -25.13
C GLY A 30 -32.69 -11.74 -25.98
N GLU A 31 -32.01 -10.65 -25.64
CA GLU A 31 -31.51 -9.64 -26.55
C GLU A 31 -30.09 -9.23 -26.06
N THR A 32 -29.24 -8.95 -27.03
CA THR A 32 -27.81 -8.58 -26.94
C THR A 32 -27.51 -7.47 -25.92
N LEU A 33 -26.55 -7.71 -25.01
CA LEU A 33 -26.00 -6.68 -24.10
C LEU A 33 -24.67 -6.13 -24.63
N LEU A 34 -24.75 -5.02 -25.36
CA LEU A 34 -23.65 -4.07 -25.55
C LEU A 34 -23.91 -2.83 -24.69
N GLY A 35 -23.00 -2.59 -23.73
CA GLY A 35 -22.51 -1.28 -23.30
C GLY A 35 -23.47 -0.20 -22.81
N VAL A 36 -23.44 0.06 -21.49
CA VAL A 36 -23.49 1.38 -20.82
C VAL A 36 -22.94 1.12 -19.40
N SER A 37 -21.83 1.69 -18.90
CA SER A 37 -21.48 3.08 -18.60
C SER A 37 -22.53 3.82 -17.76
N GLU A 38 -22.08 4.31 -16.60
CA GLU A 38 -22.70 5.34 -15.74
C GLU A 38 -23.85 4.90 -14.82
N GLU A 39 -23.52 4.48 -13.59
CA GLU A 39 -24.28 4.89 -12.40
C GLU A 39 -23.48 4.63 -11.09
N TYR A 40 -22.77 5.65 -10.62
CA TYR A 40 -22.51 5.88 -9.18
C TYR A 40 -22.60 7.39 -8.98
N GLN A 41 -23.82 7.89 -8.79
CA GLN A 41 -24.09 9.23 -8.27
C GLN A 41 -24.97 9.08 -7.03
N ASN A 42 -24.67 9.92 -6.04
CA ASN A 42 -25.34 10.13 -4.74
C ASN A 42 -24.79 9.35 -3.53
N TYR A 43 -23.72 9.89 -2.95
CA TYR A 43 -23.66 10.10 -1.50
C TYR A 43 -23.72 11.60 -1.23
N GLU A 44 -24.61 12.01 -0.33
CA GLU A 44 -25.02 13.40 -0.15
C GLU A 44 -23.92 14.29 0.45
N HIS A 45 -23.89 15.52 -0.07
CA HIS A 45 -23.14 16.67 0.43
C HIS A 45 -23.80 17.22 1.70
N THR A 46 -23.11 17.20 2.84
CA THR A 46 -23.45 18.05 4.00
C THR A 46 -22.37 19.09 4.24
N ASN A 47 -22.82 20.34 4.32
CA ASN A 47 -22.07 21.57 4.18
C ASN A 47 -21.15 21.95 5.36
N SER A 48 -20.05 22.57 4.95
CA SER A 48 -19.31 23.67 5.59
C SER A 48 -18.35 23.35 6.73
N ASN A 49 -17.07 23.26 6.37
CA ASN A 49 -16.10 24.28 6.77
C ASN A 49 -15.00 24.40 5.70
N GLN A 50 -14.94 25.54 5.02
CA GLN A 50 -13.90 25.84 4.03
C GLN A 50 -12.63 26.24 4.79
N ASN A 51 -11.66 25.33 4.88
CA ASN A 51 -10.24 25.65 4.87
C ASN A 51 -9.40 24.35 4.84
N GLY A 52 -8.77 24.11 3.69
CA GLY A 52 -7.86 23.00 3.41
C GLY A 52 -8.33 22.20 2.20
N ASN A 53 -7.89 22.59 1.00
CA ASN A 53 -7.99 21.70 -0.16
C ASN A 53 -7.07 20.51 0.10
N VAL A 54 -7.63 19.41 0.61
CA VAL A 54 -6.95 18.12 0.63
C VAL A 54 -7.17 17.53 -0.76
N SER A 55 -6.21 17.77 -1.67
CA SER A 55 -6.15 17.04 -2.94
C SER A 55 -5.99 15.55 -2.61
N GLU A 56 -6.88 14.72 -3.15
CA GLU A 56 -6.68 13.27 -3.07
C GLU A 56 -5.41 12.89 -3.86
N PRO A 57 -4.56 12.00 -3.33
CA PRO A 57 -3.36 11.59 -4.04
C PRO A 57 -3.70 10.75 -5.27
N TYR A 58 -2.87 10.84 -6.31
CA TYR A 58 -2.92 9.96 -7.46
C TYR A 58 -2.21 8.64 -7.18
N ILE A 59 -2.91 7.52 -7.32
CA ILE A 59 -2.32 6.18 -7.19
C ILE A 59 -1.75 5.74 -8.54
N VAL A 60 -0.43 5.58 -8.62
CA VAL A 60 0.30 5.16 -9.83
C VAL A 60 -0.20 3.80 -10.31
N LYS A 61 -0.52 3.71 -11.60
CA LYS A 61 -1.01 2.50 -12.26
C LYS A 61 0.06 1.86 -13.12
N LYS A 62 -0.15 0.60 -13.47
CA LYS A 62 0.74 -0.13 -14.38
C LYS A 62 0.81 0.59 -15.74
N GLY A 63 2.02 0.96 -16.13
CA GLY A 63 2.29 1.65 -17.40
C GLY A 63 2.34 3.18 -17.29
N ASP A 64 2.09 3.73 -16.10
CA ASP A 64 2.23 5.17 -15.88
C ASP A 64 3.70 5.59 -15.93
N THR A 65 3.90 6.84 -16.34
CA THR A 65 5.19 7.53 -16.29
C THR A 65 4.96 8.90 -15.68
N LEU A 66 6.00 9.49 -15.07
CA LEU A 66 5.90 10.87 -14.58
C LEU A 66 5.45 11.84 -15.67
N TYR A 67 5.89 11.64 -16.92
CA TYR A 67 5.48 12.47 -18.05
C TYR A 67 3.98 12.36 -18.34
N ALA A 68 3.43 11.14 -18.40
CA ALA A 68 2.00 10.95 -18.66
C ALA A 68 1.13 11.52 -17.55
N ILE A 69 1.55 11.33 -16.29
CA ILE A 69 0.85 11.86 -15.11
C ILE A 69 0.95 13.39 -15.10
N SER A 70 2.15 13.96 -15.21
CA SER A 70 2.32 15.42 -15.19
C SER A 70 1.51 16.08 -16.31
N LYS A 71 1.46 15.46 -17.49
CA LYS A 71 0.66 15.95 -18.61
C LYS A 71 -0.84 15.89 -18.37
N GLN A 72 -1.33 14.88 -17.65
CA GLN A 72 -2.74 14.74 -17.27
C GLN A 72 -3.18 15.86 -16.33
N TYR A 73 -2.32 16.27 -15.40
CA TYR A 73 -2.59 17.32 -14.40
C TYR A 73 -2.11 18.71 -14.81
N ASP A 74 -1.59 18.85 -16.04
CA ASP A 74 -1.03 20.09 -16.59
C ASP A 74 0.07 20.73 -15.73
N ILE A 75 0.93 19.88 -15.15
CA ILE A 75 2.12 20.27 -14.37
C ILE A 75 3.39 19.77 -15.05
N SER A 76 4.54 20.36 -14.69
CA SER A 76 5.83 19.84 -15.12
C SER A 76 6.21 18.57 -14.35
N VAL A 77 7.05 17.74 -14.97
CA VAL A 77 7.65 16.58 -14.29
C VAL A 77 8.45 17.03 -13.07
N ASP A 78 9.15 18.17 -13.15
CA ASP A 78 9.95 18.70 -12.04
C ASP A 78 9.08 19.15 -10.86
N GLU A 79 7.92 19.78 -11.10
CA GLU A 79 6.94 20.10 -10.05
C GLU A 79 6.38 18.83 -9.40
N LEU A 80 5.94 17.87 -10.23
CA LEU A 80 5.45 16.58 -9.73
C LEU A 80 6.50 15.87 -8.87
N LYS A 81 7.79 15.90 -9.29
CA LYS A 81 8.90 15.32 -8.53
C LYS A 81 9.15 16.09 -7.24
N ALA A 82 9.14 17.43 -7.28
CA ALA A 82 9.36 18.27 -6.12
C ALA A 82 8.29 18.04 -5.04
N TRP A 83 7.01 17.98 -5.42
CA TRP A 83 5.90 17.72 -4.50
C TRP A 83 5.98 16.33 -3.85
N ASN A 84 6.61 15.37 -4.52
CA ASN A 84 6.70 13.98 -4.07
C ASN A 84 8.11 13.55 -3.63
N ASN A 85 9.03 14.51 -3.45
CA ASN A 85 10.43 14.24 -3.06
C ASN A 85 11.14 13.20 -3.95
N LEU A 86 10.80 13.15 -5.24
CA LEU A 86 11.36 12.18 -6.18
C LEU A 86 12.70 12.67 -6.74
N THR A 87 13.74 11.87 -6.54
CA THR A 87 15.09 12.15 -7.06
C THR A 87 15.34 11.54 -8.44
N SER A 88 14.47 10.65 -8.90
CA SER A 88 14.56 9.96 -10.20
C SER A 88 13.19 9.91 -10.89
N ASP A 89 13.17 9.43 -12.13
CA ASP A 89 11.92 9.29 -12.90
C ASP A 89 11.21 7.95 -12.66
N LEU A 90 11.80 7.09 -11.81
CA LEU A 90 11.20 5.82 -11.44
C LEU A 90 10.04 6.04 -10.47
N ILE A 91 8.85 5.66 -10.90
CA ILE A 91 7.65 5.54 -10.07
C ILE A 91 7.17 4.10 -10.05
N LEU A 92 6.57 3.69 -8.93
CA LEU A 92 6.18 2.31 -8.68
C LEU A 92 4.65 2.20 -8.68
N VAL A 93 4.12 1.11 -9.25
CA VAL A 93 2.67 0.86 -9.23
C VAL A 93 2.16 0.81 -7.78
N GLY A 94 1.09 1.54 -7.49
CA GLY A 94 0.53 1.71 -6.15
C GLY A 94 1.13 2.85 -5.34
N GLN A 95 2.19 3.51 -5.83
CA GLN A 95 2.75 4.70 -5.20
C GLN A 95 1.73 5.85 -5.23
N GLU A 96 1.56 6.54 -4.10
CA GLU A 96 0.74 7.73 -4.01
C GLU A 96 1.56 8.95 -4.44
N LEU A 97 1.00 9.77 -5.34
CA LEU A 97 1.60 11.02 -5.80
C LEU A 97 0.67 12.20 -5.53
N VAL A 98 1.21 13.23 -4.88
CA VAL A 98 0.63 14.56 -4.81
C VAL A 98 0.70 15.18 -6.21
N VAL A 99 -0.45 15.49 -6.79
CA VAL A 99 -0.59 15.97 -8.19
C VAL A 99 -1.16 17.39 -8.28
N GLU A 100 -1.35 18.05 -7.14
CA GLU A 100 -1.79 19.44 -7.05
C GLU A 100 -0.94 20.18 -6.01
N GLU A 101 -0.74 21.48 -6.22
CA GLU A 101 -0.02 22.31 -5.27
C GLU A 101 -0.83 22.41 -3.98
N LEU A 102 -0.31 21.83 -2.89
CA LEU A 102 -0.82 22.13 -1.56
C LEU A 102 -0.51 23.60 -1.31
N SER A 103 -1.55 24.44 -1.36
CA SER A 103 -1.43 25.87 -1.08
C SER A 103 -1.09 26.08 0.40
N ALA A 104 0.19 25.94 0.74
CA ALA A 104 0.71 26.60 1.92
C ALA A 104 0.69 28.09 1.59
N GLU A 105 -0.24 28.84 2.19
CA GLU A 105 -0.27 30.30 2.12
C GLU A 105 1.09 30.86 2.54
N THR A 106 1.93 31.11 1.53
CA THR A 106 3.24 31.68 1.71
C THR A 106 3.08 33.16 1.47
N ASN A 107 3.02 33.93 2.56
CA ASN A 107 3.15 35.38 2.51
C ASN A 107 4.44 35.73 1.76
N LYS A 108 4.29 36.35 0.60
CA LYS A 108 5.38 36.85 -0.23
C LYS A 108 6.18 37.88 0.55
N ILE A 109 7.48 37.63 0.73
CA ILE A 109 8.48 38.68 0.89
C ILE A 109 9.66 38.36 -0.03
N ASN A 110 9.95 39.34 -0.89
CA ASN A 110 10.95 39.29 -1.95
C ASN A 110 12.38 39.11 -1.41
N ALA A 111 13.19 38.41 -2.20
CA ALA A 111 14.61 38.17 -2.00
C ALA A 111 15.47 39.40 -2.31
N GLU A 112 16.36 39.78 -1.38
CA GLU A 112 17.75 40.22 -1.65
C GLU A 112 18.47 40.52 -0.31
N ASP A 113 19.24 39.56 0.25
CA ASP A 113 20.60 39.79 0.76
C ASP A 113 21.32 38.47 1.17
N THR A 114 22.58 38.39 0.74
CA THR A 114 23.75 37.54 1.06
C THR A 114 23.73 36.31 2.02
N ILE A 115 24.08 35.15 1.42
CA ILE A 115 25.06 34.07 1.75
C ILE A 115 25.50 33.77 3.23
N GLN A 116 25.23 32.50 3.63
CA GLN A 116 25.99 31.54 4.49
C GLN A 116 25.75 31.44 6.02
N PRO A 117 25.97 30.23 6.61
CA PRO A 117 24.92 29.42 7.23
C PRO A 117 24.95 29.50 8.75
N LYS A 118 23.76 29.57 9.35
CA LYS A 118 23.61 29.46 10.80
C LYS A 118 22.41 28.57 11.12
N GLU A 119 22.75 27.32 11.44
CA GLU A 119 22.08 26.45 12.42
C GLU A 119 20.71 26.94 12.90
N VAL A 120 19.65 26.40 12.29
CA VAL A 120 18.29 26.53 12.81
C VAL A 120 17.83 25.14 13.22
N LYS A 121 17.66 25.01 14.53
CA LYS A 121 17.19 23.82 15.24
C LYS A 121 15.98 23.21 14.54
N ALA A 122 16.19 22.00 14.04
CA ALA A 122 15.13 21.03 13.82
C ALA A 122 14.32 20.84 15.11
N SER A 123 13.00 20.94 15.00
CA SER A 123 12.04 19.94 15.49
C SER A 123 10.69 20.59 15.80
N SER A 124 9.68 20.24 15.02
CA SER A 124 8.59 19.36 15.46
C SER A 124 7.51 19.21 14.36
N THR A 125 6.87 18.08 14.06
CA THR A 125 6.97 16.65 14.43
C THR A 125 5.95 15.98 13.49
N THR A 126 6.31 14.99 12.68
CA THR A 126 6.27 13.60 13.14
C THR A 126 7.64 12.94 13.04
N ASN A 127 8.18 12.55 14.19
CA ASN A 127 8.99 11.36 14.28
C ASN A 127 8.22 10.23 13.60
N VAL A 128 8.56 9.90 12.35
CA VAL A 128 8.37 8.53 11.92
C VAL A 128 9.59 7.81 12.45
N GLU A 129 9.59 7.58 13.77
CA GLU A 129 10.29 6.44 14.33
C GLU A 129 9.72 5.26 13.54
N GLY A 130 10.50 4.79 12.56
CA GLY A 130 9.97 3.97 11.47
C GLY A 130 9.05 2.90 12.02
N LYS A 131 7.80 2.83 11.53
CA LYS A 131 6.77 1.95 12.11
C LYS A 131 7.37 0.55 12.18
N THR A 132 7.62 0.12 13.41
CA THR A 132 8.38 -1.09 13.68
C THR A 132 7.39 -2.20 14.00
N LEU A 133 7.53 -3.32 13.30
CA LEU A 133 6.63 -4.45 13.38
C LEU A 133 7.43 -5.75 13.49
N THR A 134 6.91 -6.71 14.25
CA THR A 134 7.38 -8.10 14.16
C THR A 134 6.54 -8.82 13.13
N VAL A 135 7.20 -9.45 12.16
CA VAL A 135 6.58 -10.16 11.04
C VAL A 135 7.18 -11.55 10.89
N VAL A 136 6.41 -12.47 10.30
CA VAL A 136 6.97 -13.73 9.79
C VAL A 136 7.57 -13.48 8.41
N ALA A 137 8.87 -13.71 8.26
CA ALA A 137 9.57 -13.60 6.99
C ALA A 137 9.88 -14.97 6.41
N THR A 138 9.46 -15.18 5.18
CA THR A 138 9.95 -16.27 4.31
C THR A 138 10.91 -15.71 3.26
N ALA A 139 11.40 -16.55 2.35
CA ALA A 139 12.13 -16.08 1.18
C ALA A 139 11.64 -16.72 -0.12
N TYR A 140 11.74 -15.95 -1.20
CA TYR A 140 11.52 -16.40 -2.57
C TYR A 140 12.73 -16.08 -3.46
N THR A 141 12.75 -16.70 -4.63
CA THR A 141 13.72 -16.43 -5.69
C THR A 141 12.97 -16.12 -6.98
N ALA A 142 13.50 -15.22 -7.79
CA ALA A 142 12.95 -14.88 -9.11
C ALA A 142 13.15 -16.00 -10.14
N GLU A 143 14.11 -16.89 -9.88
CA GLU A 143 14.41 -18.03 -10.74
C GLU A 143 13.54 -19.23 -10.36
N CYS A 144 12.44 -19.35 -11.10
CA CYS A 144 11.53 -20.49 -11.08
C CYS A 144 10.98 -20.74 -12.50
N ASP A 145 10.58 -21.98 -12.76
CA ASP A 145 10.06 -22.39 -14.06
C ASP A 145 8.82 -21.57 -14.44
N GLY A 146 8.91 -20.80 -15.53
CA GLY A 146 7.85 -19.93 -16.01
C GLY A 146 7.74 -18.56 -15.32
N CYS A 147 8.64 -18.25 -14.37
CA CYS A 147 8.68 -16.95 -13.72
C CYS A 147 9.37 -15.91 -14.62
N THR A 148 8.74 -14.74 -14.76
CA THR A 148 9.31 -13.61 -15.52
C THR A 148 10.39 -12.86 -14.73
N GLY A 149 10.43 -13.06 -13.41
CA GLY A 149 11.26 -12.29 -12.48
C GLY A 149 10.84 -10.82 -12.33
N ILE A 150 9.67 -10.46 -12.86
CA ILE A 150 9.10 -9.12 -12.72
C ILE A 150 8.17 -9.09 -11.51
N THR A 151 8.48 -8.22 -10.56
CA THR A 151 7.68 -7.97 -9.36
C THR A 151 6.41 -7.16 -9.67
N TYR A 152 5.49 -7.06 -8.72
CA TYR A 152 4.27 -6.26 -8.87
C TYR A 152 4.53 -4.80 -9.24
N THR A 153 5.56 -4.16 -8.68
CA THR A 153 5.90 -2.77 -9.02
C THR A 153 6.72 -2.65 -10.32
N GLY A 154 6.99 -3.76 -11.02
CA GLY A 154 7.70 -3.77 -12.30
C GLY A 154 9.22 -3.90 -12.20
N ILE A 155 9.78 -4.11 -11.00
CA ILE A 155 11.22 -4.34 -10.83
C ILE A 155 11.59 -5.69 -11.44
N ASN A 156 12.58 -5.70 -12.35
CA ASN A 156 13.13 -6.90 -12.95
C ASN A 156 14.28 -7.47 -12.09
N LEU A 157 13.98 -8.51 -11.33
CA LEU A 157 14.96 -9.15 -10.46
C LEU A 157 16.01 -9.94 -11.25
N LEU A 158 15.75 -10.33 -12.50
CA LEU A 158 16.73 -11.06 -13.32
C LEU A 158 17.87 -10.17 -13.83
N GLU A 159 17.66 -8.85 -13.92
CA GLU A 159 18.70 -7.88 -14.27
C GLU A 159 19.69 -7.66 -13.13
N ASN A 160 19.21 -7.68 -11.88
CA ASN A 160 20.04 -7.60 -10.69
C ASN A 160 19.48 -8.45 -9.56
N ARG A 161 19.98 -9.69 -9.48
CA ARG A 161 19.57 -10.70 -8.50
C ARG A 161 19.90 -10.35 -7.05
N ASN A 162 20.74 -9.36 -6.83
CA ASN A 162 21.09 -8.88 -5.49
C ASN A 162 20.20 -7.72 -5.02
N LEU A 163 19.23 -7.28 -5.84
CA LEU A 163 18.26 -6.28 -5.42
C LEU A 163 17.45 -6.79 -4.23
N LYS A 164 17.42 -5.99 -3.17
CA LYS A 164 16.65 -6.31 -1.98
C LYS A 164 15.21 -5.84 -2.16
N VAL A 165 14.35 -6.74 -2.63
CA VAL A 165 12.91 -6.51 -2.77
C VAL A 165 12.17 -7.46 -1.86
N ILE A 166 11.15 -6.96 -1.17
CA ILE A 166 10.24 -7.76 -0.35
C ILE A 166 8.85 -7.76 -0.95
N ALA A 167 8.18 -8.92 -0.87
CA ALA A 167 6.75 -9.01 -1.06
C ALA A 167 6.04 -8.68 0.26
N VAL A 168 4.98 -7.88 0.20
CA VAL A 168 4.27 -7.36 1.39
C VAL A 168 2.75 -7.39 1.24
N ASP A 169 2.05 -7.10 2.34
CA ASP A 169 0.66 -6.65 2.32
C ASP A 169 0.62 -5.11 2.19
N PRO A 170 0.14 -4.55 1.06
CA PRO A 170 0.12 -3.10 0.83
C PRO A 170 -0.72 -2.30 1.83
N THR A 171 -1.67 -2.94 2.53
CA THR A 171 -2.48 -2.28 3.56
C THR A 171 -1.71 -2.04 4.86
N ILE A 172 -0.57 -2.72 5.05
CA ILE A 172 0.28 -2.63 6.23
C ILE A 172 1.62 -1.95 5.92
N ILE A 173 2.21 -2.29 4.77
CA ILE A 173 3.47 -1.75 4.25
C ILE A 173 3.18 -1.27 2.82
N PRO A 174 3.04 0.04 2.59
CA PRO A 174 2.79 0.56 1.25
C PRO A 174 3.84 0.11 0.23
N LEU A 175 3.42 -0.10 -1.02
CA LEU A 175 4.36 -0.41 -2.09
C LEU A 175 5.27 0.79 -2.36
N GLY A 176 6.55 0.51 -2.58
CA GLY A 176 7.60 1.50 -2.75
C GLY A 176 8.30 1.93 -1.46
N SER A 177 7.73 1.62 -0.29
CA SER A 177 8.37 1.94 0.98
C SER A 177 9.77 1.33 1.11
N LYS A 178 10.64 2.06 1.78
CA LYS A 178 11.94 1.56 2.25
C LYS A 178 11.75 0.85 3.57
N VAL A 179 12.18 -0.41 3.64
CA VAL A 179 11.99 -1.24 4.82
C VAL A 179 13.34 -1.82 5.23
N TYR A 180 13.78 -1.51 6.45
CA TYR A 180 14.89 -2.24 7.06
C TYR A 180 14.37 -3.55 7.64
N VAL A 181 14.94 -4.67 7.22
CA VAL A 181 14.60 -6.01 7.72
C VAL A 181 15.78 -6.56 8.51
N GLU A 182 15.56 -6.86 9.80
CA GLU A 182 16.59 -7.42 10.68
C GLU A 182 17.24 -8.67 10.07
N GLY A 183 18.58 -8.65 9.99
CA GLY A 183 19.37 -9.76 9.42
C GLY A 183 19.35 -9.86 7.89
N TYR A 184 18.58 -9.02 7.18
CA TYR A 184 18.55 -8.95 5.72
C TYR A 184 19.06 -7.61 5.20
N GLY A 185 18.76 -6.49 5.87
CA GLY A 185 19.16 -5.14 5.47
C GLY A 185 18.00 -4.33 4.89
N GLU A 186 18.32 -3.18 4.28
CA GLU A 186 17.33 -2.32 3.62
C GLU A 186 16.80 -2.96 2.34
N ALA A 187 15.48 -2.90 2.16
CA ALA A 187 14.77 -3.44 1.03
C ALA A 187 13.68 -2.49 0.53
N ILE A 188 13.22 -2.71 -0.69
CA ILE A 188 12.07 -2.03 -1.28
C ILE A 188 10.84 -2.94 -1.16
N ALA A 189 9.73 -2.41 -0.67
CA ALA A 189 8.42 -3.06 -0.76
C ALA A 189 7.93 -3.05 -2.21
N GLY A 190 8.46 -3.94 -3.05
CA GLY A 190 8.25 -3.92 -4.50
C GLY A 190 7.35 -5.03 -5.03
N ASP A 191 6.90 -5.94 -4.19
CA ASP A 191 6.13 -7.10 -4.66
C ASP A 191 4.93 -7.41 -3.76
N ILE A 192 4.02 -8.23 -4.29
CA ILE A 192 2.90 -8.77 -3.53
C ILE A 192 2.80 -10.28 -3.77
N GLY A 193 2.28 -10.99 -2.77
CA GLY A 193 1.96 -12.41 -2.90
C GLY A 193 0.56 -12.70 -2.41
N SER A 194 -0.10 -13.69 -3.01
CA SER A 194 -1.42 -14.14 -2.54
C SER A 194 -1.39 -14.64 -1.09
N ALA A 195 -0.29 -15.28 -0.69
CA ALA A 195 -0.04 -15.76 0.67
C ALA A 195 0.57 -14.71 1.61
N ILE A 196 0.94 -13.53 1.09
CA ILE A 196 1.59 -12.47 1.85
C ILE A 196 0.50 -11.47 2.28
N LYS A 197 -0.01 -11.69 3.50
CA LYS A 197 -1.14 -10.97 4.10
C LYS A 197 -0.84 -10.65 5.57
N GLY A 198 -1.25 -9.47 6.02
CA GLY A 198 -1.00 -8.98 7.37
C GLY A 198 0.49 -8.85 7.70
N ASN A 199 0.88 -9.29 8.90
CA ASN A 199 2.26 -9.23 9.40
C ASN A 199 3.13 -10.38 8.85
N ARG A 200 3.15 -10.54 7.53
CA ARG A 200 3.98 -11.51 6.82
C ARG A 200 4.67 -10.83 5.65
N ILE A 201 5.94 -11.18 5.41
CA ILE A 201 6.70 -10.73 4.25
C ILE A 201 7.41 -11.91 3.57
N ASP A 202 7.80 -11.72 2.32
CA ASP A 202 8.69 -12.63 1.60
C ASP A 202 9.91 -11.87 1.10
N VAL A 203 11.12 -12.26 1.49
CA VAL A 203 12.34 -11.57 1.03
C VAL A 203 12.88 -12.19 -0.26
N HIS A 204 13.27 -11.37 -1.22
CA HIS A 204 13.95 -11.87 -2.41
C HIS A 204 15.37 -12.32 -2.06
N LEU A 205 15.77 -13.50 -2.52
CA LEU A 205 17.17 -13.94 -2.46
C LEU A 205 17.69 -14.34 -3.85
N PRO A 206 18.99 -14.05 -4.12
CA PRO A 206 19.59 -14.30 -5.43
C PRO A 206 19.56 -15.76 -5.83
N THR A 207 19.60 -16.70 -4.89
CA THR A 207 19.61 -18.13 -5.20
C THR A 207 18.62 -18.91 -4.36
N LYS A 208 18.19 -20.05 -4.92
CA LYS A 208 17.36 -21.02 -4.20
C LYS A 208 18.05 -21.55 -2.92
N LYS A 209 19.39 -21.68 -2.95
CA LYS A 209 20.17 -22.10 -1.78
C LYS A 209 20.06 -21.07 -0.66
N GLU A 210 20.27 -19.79 -0.95
CA GLU A 210 20.14 -18.72 0.05
C GLU A 210 18.71 -18.64 0.60
N ALA A 211 17.69 -18.82 -0.24
CA ALA A 211 16.30 -18.88 0.21
C ALA A 211 16.04 -20.02 1.21
N TYR A 212 16.63 -21.20 0.98
CA TYR A 212 16.55 -22.31 1.94
C TYR A 212 17.33 -22.03 3.23
N GLU A 213 18.52 -21.43 3.13
CA GLU A 213 19.33 -21.05 4.29
C GLU A 213 18.66 -19.95 5.12
N TRP A 214 17.91 -19.06 4.48
CA TRP A 214 17.10 -18.06 5.17
C TRP A 214 16.00 -18.71 6.02
N GLY A 215 15.27 -19.67 5.45
CA GLY A 215 14.20 -20.38 6.13
C GLY A 215 12.98 -19.50 6.46
N VAL A 216 12.19 -19.91 7.44
CA VAL A 216 11.07 -19.11 7.96
C VAL A 216 11.45 -18.65 9.36
N LYS A 217 11.36 -17.34 9.62
CA LYS A 217 11.66 -16.81 10.96
C LYS A 217 10.87 -15.54 11.25
N GLU A 218 10.70 -15.25 12.52
CA GLU A 218 10.22 -13.94 12.95
C GLU A 218 11.36 -12.95 12.91
N VAL A 219 11.11 -11.78 12.32
CA VAL A 219 12.05 -10.67 12.23
C VAL A 219 11.38 -9.37 12.62
N LYS A 220 12.16 -8.44 13.14
CA LYS A 220 11.74 -7.05 13.27
C LYS A 220 11.97 -6.32 11.94
N ILE A 221 10.98 -5.57 11.50
CA ILE A 221 11.10 -4.62 10.40
C ILE A 221 10.88 -3.19 10.88
N THR A 222 11.48 -2.25 10.19
CA THR A 222 11.29 -0.81 10.38
C THR A 222 10.98 -0.19 9.03
N ILE A 223 9.78 0.37 8.87
CA ILE A 223 9.39 1.12 7.66
C ILE A 223 10.00 2.52 7.81
N VAL A 224 10.94 2.87 6.95
CA VAL A 224 11.77 4.09 7.06
C VAL A 224 11.09 5.28 6.41
N GLU A 225 10.42 5.07 5.28
CA GLU A 225 9.69 6.04 4.46
C GLU A 225 8.79 5.31 3.45
#